data_AF-M9LKV8-F1
#
_entry.id   AF-M9LKV8-F1
#
_cell.length_a   1.000
_cell.length_b   1.000
_cell.length_c   1.000
_cell.angle_alpha   90.00
_cell.angle_beta   90.00
_cell.angle_gamma   90.00
#
_symmetry.space_group_name_H-M   'P 1'
#
loop_
_entity.id
_entity.type
_entity.pdbx_description
1 polymer ?
#
loop_
_entity_poly.entity_id
_entity_poly.type
_entity_poly.pdbx_seq_one_letter_code
_entity_poly.pdbx_strand_id
1 'polypeptide(L)'
;METTGQKLPFIIAGTIEPMGTTLAGQNIESFNISLEHLNPLSIGLNCATGPEFTRDHLRSFSALSRTAISCYPNAGLPDENGHYHESPKSLARKITTFAEQGWLNTAGGCCGTTPEHERKLPEALLYDTNDETLAEFVAAFRNRTVDKKVKTNDSPLEERLASYLVEGTKEGLIPDLTLALEKYSPLDMINGPLMKRMEEVGRLFNNNEMREVWGIPDPTEMTMKERFGARYQGIRVSFGYPACPNLEDQEPLFRLMHPEDIGVHLTEGFMMEPEASVTAIVFTHPQATYFNVDLALEGCPHTHN
;
A
#
# COMPACT_ATOMS: atom_id res chain seq x y z
N MET A 1 -25.89 1.08 -2.42
CA MET A 1 -25.71 2.48 -2.86
C MET A 1 -27.01 3.27 -2.74
N GLU A 2 -28.13 2.86 -3.35
CA GLU A 2 -29.39 3.65 -3.34
C GLU A 2 -30.06 3.80 -1.95
N THR A 3 -29.93 2.81 -1.06
CA THR A 3 -30.60 2.84 0.25
C THR A 3 -29.83 3.58 1.34
N THR A 4 -28.51 3.75 1.18
CA THR A 4 -27.62 4.31 2.22
C THR A 4 -26.98 5.65 1.83
N GLY A 5 -27.06 6.07 0.56
CA GLY A 5 -26.44 7.31 0.07
C GLY A 5 -24.91 7.29 0.05
N GLN A 6 -24.27 6.21 0.50
CA GLN A 6 -22.82 6.04 0.51
C GLN A 6 -22.32 5.50 -0.82
N LYS A 7 -21.29 6.14 -1.36
CA LYS A 7 -20.50 5.63 -2.49
C LYS A 7 -19.40 4.74 -1.94
N LEU A 8 -19.63 3.43 -1.97
CA LEU A 8 -18.59 2.47 -1.58
C LEU A 8 -17.62 2.28 -2.75
N PRO A 9 -16.30 2.35 -2.50
CA PRO A 9 -15.31 1.93 -3.47
C PRO A 9 -15.41 0.42 -3.68
N PHE A 10 -15.17 -0.03 -4.91
CA PHE A 10 -15.26 -1.43 -5.28
C PHE A 10 -14.07 -1.83 -6.14
N ILE A 11 -13.66 -3.07 -5.97
CA ILE A 11 -12.63 -3.73 -6.77
C ILE A 11 -13.37 -4.68 -7.72
N ILE A 12 -13.01 -4.64 -9.00
CA ILE A 12 -13.53 -5.60 -9.98
C ILE A 12 -12.37 -6.50 -10.40
N ALA A 13 -12.58 -7.81 -10.39
CA ALA A 13 -11.64 -8.72 -11.02
C ALA A 13 -12.35 -9.61 -12.02
N GLY A 14 -11.66 -9.87 -13.12
CA GLY A 14 -12.10 -10.75 -14.18
C GLY A 14 -11.23 -12.00 -14.24
N THR A 15 -11.84 -13.10 -14.64
CA THR A 15 -11.14 -14.32 -15.03
C THR A 15 -10.98 -14.34 -16.54
N ILE A 16 -9.77 -14.59 -17.01
CA ILE A 16 -9.47 -14.83 -18.43
C ILE A 16 -9.12 -16.30 -18.62
N GLU A 17 -9.82 -16.95 -19.55
CA GLU A 17 -9.58 -18.33 -19.94
C GLU A 17 -8.30 -18.46 -20.78
N PRO A 18 -7.73 -19.66 -20.94
CA PRO A 18 -6.55 -19.89 -21.79
C PRO A 18 -6.69 -19.41 -23.23
N MET A 19 -7.92 -19.31 -23.72
CA MET A 19 -8.25 -18.81 -25.06
C MET A 19 -8.12 -17.28 -25.18
N GLY A 20 -7.82 -16.57 -24.08
CA GLY A 20 -7.56 -15.14 -24.04
C GLY A 20 -8.79 -14.26 -23.85
N THR A 21 -9.93 -14.84 -23.47
CA THR A 21 -11.19 -14.11 -23.25
C THR A 21 -11.79 -14.43 -21.88
N THR A 22 -12.68 -13.56 -21.40
CA THR A 22 -13.61 -13.89 -20.31
C THR A 22 -14.57 -15.00 -20.75
N LEU A 23 -15.28 -15.61 -19.79
CA LEU A 23 -16.36 -16.57 -20.08
C LEU A 23 -17.45 -15.99 -20.99
N ALA A 24 -17.63 -14.67 -20.98
CA ALA A 24 -18.57 -13.97 -21.85
C ALA A 24 -17.98 -13.64 -23.24
N GLY A 25 -16.77 -14.12 -23.56
CA GLY A 25 -16.11 -13.95 -24.84
C GLY A 25 -15.43 -12.59 -25.04
N GLN A 26 -15.24 -11.80 -23.97
CA GLN A 26 -14.59 -10.50 -24.06
C GLN A 26 -13.08 -10.64 -23.93
N ASN A 27 -12.31 -10.02 -24.81
CA ASN A 27 -10.87 -9.88 -24.60
C ASN A 27 -10.57 -8.87 -23.47
N ILE A 28 -9.30 -8.84 -23.05
CA ILE A 28 -8.86 -8.06 -21.90
C ILE A 28 -9.06 -6.54 -22.10
N GLU A 29 -8.94 -6.05 -23.33
CA GLU A 29 -9.15 -4.65 -23.70
C GLU A 29 -10.63 -4.26 -23.59
N SER A 30 -11.51 -5.10 -24.12
CA SER A 30 -12.96 -4.90 -24.05
C SER A 30 -13.45 -4.95 -22.62
N PHE A 31 -12.89 -5.86 -21.80
CA PHE A 31 -13.17 -5.93 -20.38
C PHE A 31 -12.80 -4.61 -19.68
N ASN A 32 -11.58 -4.10 -19.87
CA ASN A 32 -11.14 -2.84 -19.25
C ASN A 32 -12.03 -1.65 -19.64
N ILE A 33 -12.22 -1.44 -20.95
CA ILE A 33 -13.01 -0.31 -21.48
C ILE A 33 -14.46 -0.37 -20.97
N SER A 34 -15.03 -1.57 -20.87
CA SER A 34 -16.40 -1.73 -20.38
C SER A 34 -16.57 -1.33 -18.92
N LEU A 35 -15.49 -1.30 -18.13
CA LEU A 35 -15.54 -1.00 -16.70
C LEU A 35 -15.01 0.40 -16.34
N GLU A 36 -14.32 1.08 -17.26
CA GLU A 36 -13.69 2.38 -17.01
C GLU A 36 -14.70 3.44 -16.50
N HIS A 37 -15.92 3.43 -17.04
CA HIS A 37 -16.99 4.36 -16.65
C HIS A 37 -17.49 4.18 -15.20
N LEU A 38 -17.20 3.03 -14.57
CA LEU A 38 -17.60 2.74 -13.20
C LEU A 38 -16.65 3.39 -12.18
N ASN A 39 -15.44 3.78 -12.60
CA ASN A 39 -14.39 4.32 -11.73
C ASN A 39 -14.10 3.45 -10.48
N PRO A 40 -13.81 2.15 -10.65
CA PRO A 40 -13.44 1.25 -9.53
C PRO A 40 -12.13 1.69 -8.87
N LEU A 41 -11.90 1.22 -7.65
CA LEU A 41 -10.62 1.43 -6.97
C LEU A 41 -9.51 0.63 -7.65
N SER A 42 -9.80 -0.62 -7.99
CA SER A 42 -8.89 -1.49 -8.72
C SER A 42 -9.65 -2.35 -9.72
N ILE A 43 -9.06 -2.55 -10.90
CA ILE A 43 -9.50 -3.60 -11.82
C ILE A 43 -8.37 -4.61 -11.95
N GLY A 44 -8.69 -5.88 -11.91
CA GLY A 44 -7.66 -6.90 -11.87
C GLY A 44 -8.05 -8.23 -12.47
N LEU A 45 -7.14 -9.17 -12.28
CA LEU A 45 -7.32 -10.55 -12.69
C LEU A 45 -7.31 -11.46 -11.47
N ASN A 46 -8.39 -12.21 -11.32
CA ASN A 46 -8.54 -13.24 -10.29
C ASN A 46 -8.72 -14.60 -10.96
N CYS A 47 -8.20 -15.65 -10.32
CA CYS A 47 -8.43 -17.05 -10.70
C CYS A 47 -8.46 -17.29 -12.22
N ALA A 48 -7.30 -17.60 -12.79
CA ALA A 48 -7.16 -17.94 -14.20
C ALA A 48 -6.62 -19.37 -14.32
N THR A 49 -5.63 -19.60 -15.17
CA THR A 49 -4.88 -20.86 -15.26
C THR A 49 -3.52 -20.78 -14.56
N GLY A 50 -3.42 -19.92 -13.55
CA GLY A 50 -2.21 -19.64 -12.80
C GLY A 50 -1.46 -18.39 -13.26
N PRO A 51 -0.35 -18.04 -12.57
CA PRO A 51 0.45 -16.85 -12.87
C PRO A 51 1.00 -16.85 -14.30
N GLU A 52 1.29 -18.03 -14.87
CA GLU A 52 1.89 -18.16 -16.20
C GLU A 52 1.06 -17.50 -17.31
N PHE A 53 -0.22 -17.87 -17.39
CA PHE A 53 -1.14 -17.37 -18.40
C PHE A 53 -1.65 -15.96 -18.08
N THR A 54 -1.57 -15.55 -16.81
CA THR A 54 -2.00 -14.21 -16.38
C THR A 54 -1.03 -13.12 -16.86
N ARG A 55 0.23 -13.49 -17.13
CA ARG A 55 1.32 -12.57 -17.48
C ARG A 55 1.00 -11.64 -18.65
N ASP A 56 0.64 -12.20 -19.81
CA ASP A 56 0.43 -11.38 -21.01
C ASP A 56 -0.83 -10.51 -20.90
N HIS A 57 -1.84 -10.99 -20.19
CA HIS A 57 -3.04 -10.21 -19.91
C HIS A 57 -2.73 -9.03 -18.99
N LEU A 58 -1.94 -9.22 -17.93
CA LEU A 58 -1.49 -8.11 -17.07
C LEU A 58 -0.66 -7.08 -17.82
N ARG A 59 0.24 -7.51 -18.71
CA ARG A 59 1.03 -6.59 -19.54
C ARG A 59 0.15 -5.72 -20.44
N SER A 60 -0.86 -6.30 -21.08
CA SER A 60 -1.84 -5.53 -21.86
C SER A 60 -2.69 -4.63 -20.97
N PHE A 61 -3.07 -5.12 -19.79
CA PHE A 61 -3.88 -4.38 -18.83
C PHE A 61 -3.15 -3.16 -18.26
N SER A 62 -1.88 -3.30 -17.91
CA SER A 62 -1.02 -2.22 -17.40
C SER A 62 -0.77 -1.12 -18.42
N ALA A 63 -0.70 -1.48 -19.70
CA ALA A 63 -0.57 -0.50 -20.78
C ALA A 63 -1.86 0.32 -21.03
N LEU A 64 -3.03 -0.18 -20.61
CA LEU A 64 -4.34 0.39 -20.97
C LEU A 64 -5.09 0.98 -19.77
N SER A 65 -4.90 0.45 -18.57
CA SER A 65 -5.65 0.84 -17.38
C SER A 65 -5.14 2.17 -16.83
N ARG A 66 -6.09 3.03 -16.44
CA ARG A 66 -5.84 4.24 -15.63
C ARG A 66 -6.08 4.01 -14.14
N THR A 67 -6.53 2.81 -13.79
CA THR A 67 -6.95 2.39 -12.46
C THR A 67 -5.94 1.38 -11.91
N ALA A 68 -5.79 1.33 -10.59
CA ALA A 68 -4.88 0.40 -9.93
C ALA A 68 -5.18 -1.06 -10.33
N ILE A 69 -4.14 -1.86 -10.55
CA ILE A 69 -4.26 -3.22 -11.06
C ILE A 69 -4.09 -4.22 -9.93
N SER A 70 -5.05 -5.13 -9.76
CA SER A 70 -4.92 -6.24 -8.81
C SER A 70 -4.66 -7.55 -9.56
N CYS A 71 -3.81 -8.41 -8.98
CA CYS A 71 -3.56 -9.75 -9.50
C CYS A 71 -3.51 -10.75 -8.35
N TYR A 72 -4.41 -11.72 -8.38
CA TYR A 72 -4.44 -12.79 -7.40
C TYR A 72 -4.82 -14.11 -8.05
N PRO A 73 -3.85 -14.77 -8.73
CA PRO A 73 -4.11 -15.99 -9.47
C PRO A 73 -4.21 -17.20 -8.54
N ASN A 74 -4.76 -18.27 -9.09
CA ASN A 74 -4.70 -19.62 -8.52
C ASN A 74 -3.27 -20.17 -8.53
N ALA A 75 -3.01 -21.18 -7.68
CA ALA A 75 -1.77 -21.93 -7.65
C ALA A 75 -1.65 -22.92 -8.84
N GLY A 76 -1.79 -22.40 -10.06
CA GLY A 76 -1.81 -23.18 -11.30
C GLY A 76 -3.13 -23.89 -11.56
N LEU A 77 -3.18 -24.68 -12.64
CA LEU A 77 -4.33 -25.52 -12.93
C LEU A 77 -4.38 -26.72 -11.99
N PRO A 78 -5.57 -27.09 -11.47
CA PRO A 78 -5.70 -28.30 -10.69
C PRO A 78 -5.53 -29.55 -11.58
N ASP A 79 -5.00 -30.63 -11.00
CA ASP A 79 -5.01 -31.95 -11.64
C ASP A 79 -6.41 -32.60 -11.62
N GLU A 80 -6.52 -33.82 -12.16
CA GLU A 80 -7.77 -34.60 -12.19
C GLU A 80 -8.38 -34.85 -10.80
N ASN A 81 -7.57 -34.76 -9.75
CA ASN A 81 -8.00 -34.92 -8.35
C ASN A 81 -8.27 -33.59 -7.65
N GLY A 82 -8.15 -32.47 -8.36
CA GLY A 82 -8.36 -31.13 -7.80
C GLY A 82 -7.15 -30.55 -7.08
N HIS A 83 -5.96 -31.17 -7.16
CA HIS A 83 -4.76 -30.66 -6.49
C HIS A 83 -4.03 -29.63 -7.33
N TYR A 84 -3.58 -28.57 -6.67
CA TYR A 84 -2.81 -27.49 -7.26
C TYR A 84 -1.32 -27.75 -7.05
N HIS A 85 -0.53 -27.59 -8.11
CA HIS A 85 0.88 -27.97 -8.14
C HIS A 85 1.84 -26.79 -8.20
N GLU A 86 1.34 -25.55 -8.34
CA GLU A 86 2.21 -24.38 -8.23
C GLU A 86 2.67 -24.25 -6.77
N SER A 87 3.97 -24.08 -6.58
CA SER A 87 4.57 -23.99 -5.24
C SER A 87 4.59 -22.55 -4.72
N PRO A 88 4.65 -22.33 -3.39
CA PRO A 88 4.77 -21.00 -2.79
C PRO A 88 5.90 -20.16 -3.40
N LYS A 89 7.08 -20.75 -3.56
CA LYS A 89 8.25 -20.08 -4.11
C LYS A 89 8.08 -19.72 -5.59
N SER A 90 7.48 -20.61 -6.37
CA SER A 90 7.26 -20.38 -7.81
C SER A 90 6.20 -19.30 -8.06
N LEU A 91 5.07 -19.36 -7.34
CA LEU A 91 4.04 -18.32 -7.38
C LEU A 91 4.63 -16.95 -7.01
N ALA A 92 5.32 -16.87 -5.87
CA ALA A 92 5.92 -15.64 -5.38
C ALA A 92 6.87 -15.01 -6.40
N ARG A 93 7.80 -15.80 -6.95
CA ARG A 93 8.75 -15.34 -7.97
C ARG A 93 8.05 -14.75 -9.20
N LYS A 94 7.01 -15.42 -9.71
CA LYS A 94 6.29 -14.97 -10.91
C LYS A 94 5.55 -13.64 -10.65
N ILE A 95 4.91 -13.52 -9.49
CA ILE A 95 4.23 -12.27 -9.12
C ILE A 95 5.25 -11.14 -8.89
N THR A 96 6.41 -11.42 -8.29
CA THR A 96 7.50 -10.44 -8.18
C THR A 96 7.91 -9.89 -9.54
N THR A 97 8.06 -10.75 -10.56
CA THR A 97 8.35 -10.28 -11.92
C THR A 97 7.25 -9.38 -12.49
N PHE A 98 5.98 -9.54 -12.11
CA PHE A 98 4.91 -8.63 -12.57
C PHE A 98 4.96 -7.29 -11.84
N ALA A 99 5.26 -7.31 -10.53
CA ALA A 99 5.44 -6.11 -9.73
C ALA A 99 6.66 -5.30 -10.21
N GLU A 100 7.80 -5.96 -10.47
CA GLU A 100 9.03 -5.36 -11.02
C GLU A 100 8.80 -4.63 -12.35
N GLN A 101 7.85 -5.11 -13.16
CA GLN A 101 7.48 -4.47 -14.43
C GLN A 101 6.45 -3.35 -14.26
N GLY A 102 6.02 -3.06 -13.03
CA GLY A 102 4.98 -2.08 -12.73
C GLY A 102 3.58 -2.49 -13.21
N TRP A 103 3.32 -3.79 -13.41
CA TRP A 103 2.05 -4.24 -14.00
C TRP A 103 0.92 -4.41 -12.99
N LEU A 104 1.21 -4.41 -11.70
CA LEU A 104 0.23 -4.57 -10.64
C LEU A 104 0.52 -3.63 -9.45
N ASN A 105 -0.53 -3.29 -8.73
CA ASN A 105 -0.52 -2.51 -7.49
C ASN A 105 -0.94 -3.36 -6.29
N THR A 106 -1.66 -4.46 -6.51
CA THR A 106 -2.10 -5.37 -5.46
C THR A 106 -1.84 -6.80 -5.91
N ALA A 107 -1.20 -7.58 -5.04
CA ALA A 107 -0.85 -8.97 -5.28
C ALA A 107 -1.52 -9.86 -4.23
N GLY A 108 -1.89 -11.08 -4.62
CA GLY A 108 -2.41 -12.09 -3.69
C GLY A 108 -2.52 -13.47 -4.34
N GLY A 109 -3.31 -14.34 -3.71
CA GLY A 109 -3.63 -15.68 -4.18
C GLY A 109 -5.13 -15.97 -4.18
N CYS A 110 -5.56 -16.95 -5.00
CA CYS A 110 -6.92 -17.50 -4.94
C CYS A 110 -6.90 -19.04 -4.71
N CYS A 111 -7.68 -19.81 -5.48
CA CYS A 111 -7.74 -21.27 -5.36
C CYS A 111 -6.35 -21.93 -5.39
N GLY A 112 -6.13 -22.85 -4.45
CA GLY A 112 -4.88 -23.59 -4.34
C GLY A 112 -3.75 -22.85 -3.63
N THR A 113 -3.88 -21.54 -3.35
CA THR A 113 -2.90 -20.86 -2.49
C THR A 113 -3.12 -21.29 -1.04
N THR A 114 -2.01 -21.42 -0.32
CA THR A 114 -1.96 -21.87 1.08
C THR A 114 -1.38 -20.76 1.94
N PRO A 115 -1.45 -20.84 3.28
CA PRO A 115 -0.77 -19.86 4.15
C PRO A 115 0.73 -19.70 3.84
N GLU A 116 1.38 -20.75 3.32
CA GLU A 116 2.78 -20.66 2.89
C GLU A 116 2.96 -19.79 1.63
N HIS A 117 2.01 -19.84 0.69
CA HIS A 117 1.99 -18.94 -0.48
C HIS A 117 1.83 -17.48 -0.06
N GLU A 118 0.84 -17.20 0.80
CA GLU A 118 0.56 -15.85 1.29
C GLU A 118 1.71 -15.29 2.14
N ARG A 119 2.54 -16.15 2.76
CA ARG A 119 3.77 -15.74 3.45
C ARG A 119 4.93 -15.48 2.49
N LYS A 120 5.15 -16.38 1.52
CA LYS A 120 6.28 -16.28 0.59
C LYS A 120 6.16 -15.16 -0.42
N LEU A 121 4.94 -14.78 -0.77
CA LEU A 121 4.65 -13.70 -1.71
C LEU A 121 5.18 -12.33 -1.23
N PRO A 122 4.81 -11.81 -0.04
CA PRO A 122 5.36 -10.56 0.47
C PRO A 122 6.86 -10.68 0.75
N GLU A 123 7.36 -11.84 1.21
CA GLU A 123 8.80 -12.04 1.39
C GLU A 123 9.58 -11.85 0.08
N ALA A 124 9.12 -12.44 -1.04
CA ALA A 124 9.80 -12.30 -2.32
C ALA A 124 9.65 -10.89 -2.92
N LEU A 125 8.51 -10.23 -2.71
CA LEU A 125 8.28 -8.86 -3.17
C LEU A 125 9.14 -7.86 -2.39
N LEU A 126 9.29 -8.07 -1.09
CA LEU A 126 10.08 -7.20 -0.23
C LEU A 126 11.58 -7.52 -0.34
N TYR A 127 12.02 -8.78 -0.24
CA TYR A 127 13.44 -9.07 -0.01
C TYR A 127 14.24 -9.53 -1.26
N ASP A 128 13.60 -9.87 -2.39
CA ASP A 128 14.26 -10.58 -3.51
C ASP A 128 14.32 -9.82 -4.87
N THR A 129 14.12 -8.49 -4.94
CA THR A 129 14.20 -7.70 -6.20
C THR A 129 15.63 -7.22 -6.53
N ASN A 130 16.07 -7.30 -7.81
CA ASN A 130 17.48 -7.09 -8.20
C ASN A 130 17.82 -5.74 -8.89
N ASP A 131 19.09 -5.35 -8.82
CA ASP A 131 19.63 -4.01 -9.19
C ASP A 131 19.56 -3.65 -10.68
N GLU A 132 19.50 -4.63 -11.58
CA GLU A 132 19.48 -4.41 -13.03
C GLU A 132 18.16 -3.77 -13.49
N THR A 133 17.06 -4.15 -12.83
CA THR A 133 15.71 -3.65 -13.13
C THR A 133 15.53 -2.20 -12.68
N LEU A 134 16.14 -1.83 -11.56
CA LEU A 134 16.14 -0.46 -11.05
C LEU A 134 16.86 0.50 -12.00
N ALA A 135 17.94 0.03 -12.64
CA ALA A 135 18.72 0.85 -13.57
C ALA A 135 17.95 1.21 -14.86
N GLU A 136 17.13 0.30 -15.38
CA GLU A 136 16.29 0.55 -16.57
C GLU A 136 15.12 1.50 -16.27
N PHE A 137 14.53 1.39 -15.09
CA PHE A 137 13.46 2.30 -14.63
C PHE A 137 13.98 3.74 -14.45
N VAL A 138 15.13 3.91 -13.79
CA VAL A 138 15.77 5.24 -13.58
C VAL A 138 16.12 5.92 -14.91
N ALA A 139 16.43 5.16 -15.96
CA ALA A 139 16.72 5.71 -17.27
C ALA A 139 15.49 6.37 -17.95
N ALA A 140 14.27 5.92 -17.63
CA ALA A 140 13.03 6.41 -18.26
C ALA A 140 12.58 7.80 -17.76
N PHE A 141 13.03 8.23 -16.57
CA PHE A 141 12.55 9.45 -15.90
C PHE A 141 13.55 10.61 -15.88
N ARG A 142 14.75 10.43 -16.44
CA ARG A 142 15.85 11.43 -16.44
C ARG A 142 15.51 12.82 -17.02
N ASN A 143 14.41 12.96 -17.77
CA ASN A 143 14.08 14.20 -18.50
C ASN A 143 12.69 14.79 -18.19
N ARG A 144 12.04 14.43 -17.07
CA ARG A 144 10.77 15.06 -16.69
C ARG A 144 10.97 16.10 -15.58
N THR A 145 10.70 17.36 -15.90
CA THR A 145 10.61 18.46 -14.93
C THR A 145 9.17 18.60 -14.44
N VAL A 146 8.98 18.54 -13.11
CA VAL A 146 7.68 18.76 -12.46
C VAL A 146 7.55 20.25 -12.13
N ASP A 147 6.46 20.87 -12.60
CA ASP A 147 6.11 22.26 -12.30
C ASP A 147 5.74 22.44 -10.82
N LYS A 148 6.52 23.25 -10.10
CA LYS A 148 6.19 23.69 -8.73
C LYS A 148 5.06 24.72 -8.77
N LYS A 149 3.88 24.35 -8.26
CA LYS A 149 2.85 25.34 -7.90
C LYS A 149 3.12 25.86 -6.49
N VAL A 150 3.42 27.15 -6.38
CA VAL A 150 3.46 27.91 -5.13
C VAL A 150 2.27 28.86 -5.09
N LYS A 151 1.55 28.90 -3.95
CA LYS A 151 0.85 30.05 -3.30
C LYS A 151 -0.29 29.51 -2.39
N THR A 152 -0.56 30.02 -1.19
CA THR A 152 -0.76 31.44 -0.80
C THR A 152 -0.47 31.75 0.70
N ASN A 153 -0.08 33.01 0.98
CA ASN A 153 0.42 33.57 2.25
C ASN A 153 -0.64 34.18 3.21
N ASP A 154 -1.95 33.97 3.00
CA ASP A 154 -3.00 34.81 3.64
C ASP A 154 -3.76 34.16 4.82
N SER A 155 -3.38 32.98 5.28
CA SER A 155 -4.05 32.30 6.41
C SER A 155 -3.44 32.65 7.79
N PRO A 156 -4.20 32.57 8.89
CA PRO A 156 -3.70 32.69 10.26
C PRO A 156 -2.52 31.76 10.55
N LEU A 157 -1.62 32.16 11.46
CA LEU A 157 -0.38 31.43 11.78
C LEU A 157 -0.62 29.95 12.11
N GLU A 158 -1.62 29.65 12.92
CA GLU A 158 -1.98 28.29 13.32
C GLU A 158 -2.52 27.45 12.14
N GLU A 159 -3.06 28.10 11.11
CA GLU A 159 -3.58 27.46 9.90
C GLU A 159 -2.46 27.24 8.86
N ARG A 160 -1.46 28.13 8.82
CA ARG A 160 -0.23 27.92 8.03
C ARG A 160 0.63 26.79 8.60
N LEU A 161 0.81 26.75 9.92
CA LEU A 161 1.49 25.64 10.58
C LEU A 161 0.77 24.30 10.35
N ALA A 162 -0.56 24.33 10.32
CA ALA A 162 -1.36 23.17 9.97
C ALA A 162 -1.20 22.76 8.50
N SER A 163 -1.17 23.71 7.56
CA SER A 163 -0.97 23.39 6.14
C SER A 163 0.41 22.79 5.91
N TYR A 164 1.45 23.24 6.60
CA TYR A 164 2.78 22.61 6.52
C TYR A 164 2.79 21.16 7.00
N LEU A 165 2.02 20.83 8.03
CA LEU A 165 1.85 19.45 8.50
C LEU A 165 1.06 18.58 7.50
N VAL A 166 0.04 19.15 6.85
CA VAL A 166 -0.81 18.44 5.88
C VAL A 166 -0.10 18.25 4.54
N GLU A 167 0.63 19.27 4.09
CA GLU A 167 1.31 19.32 2.79
C GLU A 167 2.76 18.79 2.87
N GLY A 168 3.29 18.53 4.06
CA GLY A 168 4.64 17.99 4.27
C GLY A 168 5.77 18.95 3.88
N THR A 169 5.49 20.23 3.63
CA THR A 169 6.46 21.22 3.16
C THR A 169 7.21 21.90 4.32
N LYS A 170 8.52 22.09 4.13
CA LYS A 170 9.39 22.89 5.04
C LYS A 170 9.46 24.37 4.61
N GLU A 171 8.97 24.70 3.41
CA GLU A 171 9.02 26.05 2.85
C GLU A 171 8.11 27.02 3.64
N GLY A 172 8.72 27.92 4.41
CA GLY A 172 7.99 28.90 5.26
C GLY A 172 7.73 28.41 6.70
N LEU A 173 7.96 27.12 6.99
CA LEU A 173 7.75 26.51 8.30
C LEU A 173 8.62 27.14 9.39
N ILE A 174 9.93 27.32 9.14
CA ILE A 174 10.86 27.82 10.17
C ILE A 174 10.54 29.26 10.62
N PRO A 175 10.29 30.22 9.71
CA PRO A 175 9.82 31.55 10.08
C PRO A 175 8.53 31.52 10.93
N ASP A 176 7.55 30.71 10.55
CA ASP A 176 6.27 30.61 11.27
C ASP A 176 6.39 29.89 12.62
N LEU A 177 7.26 28.88 12.73
CA LEU A 177 7.59 28.26 14.02
C LEU A 177 8.26 29.27 14.96
N THR A 178 9.12 30.13 14.43
CA THR A 178 9.75 31.20 15.22
C THR A 178 8.70 32.15 15.78
N LEU A 179 7.72 32.56 14.97
CA LEU A 179 6.58 33.38 15.41
C LEU A 179 5.68 32.65 16.41
N ALA A 180 5.46 31.35 16.25
CA ALA A 180 4.65 30.57 17.17
C ALA A 180 5.32 30.38 18.54
N LEU A 181 6.65 30.27 18.57
CA LEU A 181 7.43 30.19 19.80
C LEU A 181 7.42 31.50 20.60
N GLU A 182 7.05 32.64 20.02
CA GLU A 182 6.76 33.87 20.76
C GLU A 182 5.45 33.78 21.56
N LYS A 183 4.52 32.91 21.15
CA LYS A 183 3.16 32.79 21.70
C LYS A 183 2.93 31.53 22.53
N TYR A 184 3.64 30.44 22.23
CA TYR A 184 3.48 29.13 22.87
C TYR A 184 4.82 28.59 23.34
N SER A 185 4.83 27.88 24.48
CA SER A 185 5.98 27.04 24.81
C SER A 185 6.12 25.91 23.78
N PRO A 186 7.33 25.36 23.56
CA PRO A 186 7.51 24.24 22.64
C PRO A 186 6.58 23.06 22.93
N LEU A 187 6.35 22.77 24.22
CA LEU A 187 5.49 21.66 24.65
C LEU A 187 4.00 21.96 24.41
N ASP A 188 3.55 23.19 24.64
CA ASP A 188 2.16 23.62 24.41
C ASP A 188 1.84 23.74 22.92
N MET A 189 2.83 24.09 22.11
CA MET A 189 2.72 24.11 20.65
C MET A 189 2.52 22.70 20.09
N ILE A 190 3.33 21.74 20.56
CA ILE A 190 3.19 20.33 20.20
C ILE A 190 1.83 19.82 20.68
N ASN A 191 1.55 19.87 21.98
CA ASN A 191 0.36 19.27 22.57
C ASN A 191 -0.96 19.98 22.26
N GLY A 192 -0.90 21.23 21.77
CA GLY A 192 -2.08 22.01 21.43
C GLY A 192 -2.31 22.08 19.92
N PRO A 193 -1.93 23.18 19.23
CA PRO A 193 -2.25 23.38 17.83
C PRO A 193 -1.78 22.25 16.90
N LEU A 194 -0.55 21.75 17.08
CA LEU A 194 0.01 20.74 16.18
C LEU A 194 -0.66 19.37 16.39
N MET A 195 -0.82 18.92 17.65
CA MET A 195 -1.51 17.66 17.95
C MET A 195 -2.98 17.67 17.55
N LYS A 196 -3.72 18.77 17.78
CA LYS A 196 -5.11 18.92 17.34
C LYS A 196 -5.26 18.88 15.81
N ARG A 197 -4.22 19.26 15.08
CA ARG A 197 -4.18 19.17 13.61
C ARG A 197 -3.70 17.81 13.13
N MET A 198 -2.81 17.13 13.87
CA MET A 198 -2.52 15.71 13.66
C MET A 198 -3.74 14.82 13.90
N GLU A 199 -4.64 15.19 14.81
CA GLU A 199 -5.96 14.55 14.93
C GLU A 199 -6.79 14.71 13.66
N GLU A 200 -6.73 15.88 13.02
CA GLU A 200 -7.42 16.15 11.75
C GLU A 200 -6.75 15.43 10.57
N VAL A 201 -5.41 15.38 10.50
CA VAL A 201 -4.68 14.55 9.54
C VAL A 201 -5.02 13.07 9.73
N GLY A 202 -5.03 12.60 10.97
CA GLY A 202 -5.47 11.25 11.32
C GLY A 202 -6.92 11.00 10.94
N ARG A 203 -7.81 11.97 11.15
CA ARG A 203 -9.21 11.92 10.72
C ARG A 203 -9.34 11.91 9.21
N LEU A 204 -8.57 12.71 8.47
CA LEU A 204 -8.56 12.77 7.00
C LEU A 204 -7.98 11.49 6.40
N PHE A 205 -6.95 10.91 7.02
CA PHE A 205 -6.40 9.60 6.67
C PHE A 205 -7.43 8.48 6.91
N ASN A 206 -8.18 8.53 8.03
CA ASN A 206 -9.26 7.59 8.33
C ASN A 206 -10.52 7.82 7.48
N ASN A 207 -10.79 9.08 7.10
CA ASN A 207 -11.91 9.48 6.24
C ASN A 207 -11.66 9.17 4.76
N ASN A 208 -10.44 8.75 4.40
CA ASN A 208 -10.13 8.10 3.12
C ASN A 208 -10.17 6.57 3.25
N GLU A 209 -11.22 6.08 3.94
CA GLU A 209 -11.95 4.82 3.72
C GLU A 209 -11.16 3.52 3.53
N MET A 210 -9.86 3.43 3.81
CA MET A 210 -9.05 2.24 3.45
C MET A 210 -9.61 0.92 4.03
N ARG A 211 -10.22 0.97 5.23
CA ARG A 211 -10.84 -0.20 5.87
C ARG A 211 -12.28 -0.45 5.41
N GLU A 212 -13.03 0.60 5.08
CA GLU A 212 -14.35 0.46 4.43
C GLU A 212 -14.22 -0.11 3.02
N VAL A 213 -13.22 0.38 2.27
CA VAL A 213 -12.74 -0.13 0.98
C VAL A 213 -12.43 -1.63 1.03
N TRP A 214 -11.74 -2.08 2.07
CA TRP A 214 -11.37 -3.48 2.24
C TRP A 214 -12.52 -4.37 2.77
N GLY A 215 -13.73 -3.82 2.92
CA GLY A 215 -14.88 -4.57 3.41
C GLY A 215 -14.82 -4.91 4.91
N ILE A 216 -13.96 -4.22 5.66
CA ILE A 216 -13.78 -4.38 7.11
C ILE A 216 -14.01 -3.04 7.83
N PRO A 217 -15.19 -2.41 7.68
CA PRO A 217 -15.47 -1.11 8.28
C PRO A 217 -15.36 -1.19 9.80
N ASP A 218 -14.88 -0.12 10.42
CA ASP A 218 -14.96 0.01 11.88
C ASP A 218 -16.43 0.14 12.32
N PRO A 219 -16.82 -0.44 13.47
CA PRO A 219 -18.16 -0.24 14.02
C PRO A 219 -18.50 1.25 14.16
N THR A 220 -19.75 1.62 13.88
CA THR A 220 -20.20 3.03 13.92
C THR A 220 -20.09 3.66 15.30
N GLU A 221 -20.19 2.84 16.34
CA GLU A 221 -20.08 3.17 17.74
C GLU A 221 -18.63 3.19 18.26
N MET A 222 -17.66 2.79 17.44
CA MET A 222 -16.26 2.70 17.84
C MET A 222 -15.67 4.09 18.11
N THR A 223 -15.24 4.30 19.34
CA THR A 223 -14.70 5.58 19.78
C THR A 223 -13.28 5.81 19.26
N MET A 224 -12.86 7.08 19.12
CA MET A 224 -11.48 7.40 18.76
C MET A 224 -10.47 6.83 19.76
N LYS A 225 -10.81 6.76 21.06
CA LYS A 225 -9.97 6.13 22.08
C LYS A 225 -9.71 4.66 21.78
N GLU A 226 -10.72 3.93 21.32
CA GLU A 226 -10.57 2.53 20.91
C GLU A 226 -9.76 2.40 19.61
N ARG A 227 -9.92 3.35 18.67
CA ARG A 227 -9.13 3.38 17.43
C ARG A 227 -7.65 3.65 17.71
N PHE A 228 -7.33 4.62 18.58
CA PHE A 228 -5.97 4.87 19.01
C PHE A 228 -5.37 3.71 19.81
N GLY A 229 -6.20 2.99 20.57
CA GLY A 229 -5.81 1.75 21.23
C GLY A 229 -5.70 0.54 20.32
N ALA A 230 -5.79 0.72 18.99
CA ALA A 230 -5.77 -0.33 17.98
C ALA A 230 -6.76 -1.48 18.23
N ARG A 231 -7.94 -1.17 18.76
CA ARG A 231 -9.02 -2.15 19.04
C ARG A 231 -9.90 -2.45 17.81
N TYR A 232 -9.33 -2.35 16.62
CA TYR A 232 -9.98 -2.66 15.35
C TYR A 232 -9.37 -3.93 14.74
N GLN A 233 -10.01 -4.51 13.73
CA GLN A 233 -9.53 -5.71 13.05
C GLN A 233 -8.20 -5.49 12.31
N GLY A 234 -7.23 -6.38 12.50
CA GLY A 234 -5.95 -6.26 11.79
C GLY A 234 -5.01 -5.22 12.40
N ILE A 235 -3.82 -5.10 11.82
CA ILE A 235 -2.73 -4.28 12.36
C ILE A 235 -2.02 -3.52 11.24
N ARG A 236 -1.33 -2.45 11.61
CA ARG A 236 -0.37 -1.75 10.75
C ARG A 236 0.98 -1.70 11.45
N VAL A 237 2.01 -2.20 10.81
CA VAL A 237 3.38 -2.22 11.35
C VAL A 237 4.29 -1.40 10.45
N SER A 238 5.36 -0.85 11.00
CA SER A 238 6.38 -0.14 10.24
C SER A 238 7.74 -0.58 10.73
N PHE A 239 8.73 -0.52 9.84
CA PHE A 239 10.12 -0.74 10.17
C PHE A 239 10.61 0.32 11.17
N GLY A 240 11.43 -0.12 12.14
CA GLY A 240 11.84 0.65 13.31
C GLY A 240 10.96 0.46 14.57
N TYR A 241 9.89 -0.33 14.49
CA TYR A 241 9.02 -0.66 15.64
C TYR A 241 9.23 -2.10 16.13
N PRO A 242 8.79 -2.47 17.35
CA PRO A 242 9.08 -3.79 17.93
C PRO A 242 8.69 -5.02 17.10
N ALA A 243 7.68 -4.91 16.22
CA ALA A 243 7.28 -5.99 15.32
C ALA A 243 8.22 -6.15 14.10
N CYS A 244 8.94 -5.08 13.74
CA CYS A 244 9.85 -4.98 12.61
C CYS A 244 11.01 -4.02 12.98
N PRO A 245 11.95 -4.43 13.87
CA PRO A 245 12.86 -3.49 14.53
C PRO A 245 13.95 -2.92 13.61
N ASN A 246 14.31 -3.64 12.55
CA ASN A 246 15.36 -3.23 11.63
C ASN A 246 14.86 -2.09 10.73
N LEU A 247 15.51 -0.93 10.81
CA LEU A 247 15.11 0.25 10.04
C LEU A 247 15.56 0.17 8.58
N GLU A 248 16.67 -0.54 8.30
CA GLU A 248 17.19 -0.77 6.95
C GLU A 248 16.20 -1.48 6.03
N ASP A 249 15.29 -2.28 6.61
CA ASP A 249 14.21 -2.94 5.89
C ASP A 249 13.15 -1.94 5.34
N GLN A 250 13.29 -0.63 5.57
CA GLN A 250 12.53 0.37 4.80
C GLN A 250 12.96 0.44 3.34
N GLU A 251 14.22 0.15 3.02
CA GLU A 251 14.75 0.29 1.66
C GLU A 251 13.96 -0.54 0.64
N PRO A 252 13.65 -1.82 0.90
CA PRO A 252 12.88 -2.61 -0.05
C PRO A 252 11.40 -2.18 -0.14
N LEU A 253 10.83 -1.64 0.94
CA LEU A 253 9.49 -1.05 0.89
C LEU A 253 9.44 0.21 0.01
N PHE A 254 10.46 1.07 0.11
CA PHE A 254 10.62 2.24 -0.75
C PHE A 254 10.80 1.83 -2.21
N ARG A 255 11.63 0.83 -2.45
CA ARG A 255 11.84 0.26 -3.80
C ARG A 255 10.55 -0.27 -4.43
N LEU A 256 9.67 -0.88 -3.65
CA LEU A 256 8.40 -1.43 -4.13
C LEU A 256 7.35 -0.34 -4.41
N MET A 257 7.27 0.67 -3.54
CA MET A 257 6.18 1.65 -3.55
C MET A 257 6.49 2.91 -4.34
N HIS A 258 7.78 3.17 -4.65
CA HIS A 258 8.25 4.39 -5.29
C HIS A 258 7.71 5.69 -4.65
N PRO A 259 7.79 5.85 -3.32
CA PRO A 259 7.25 7.03 -2.64
C PRO A 259 8.01 8.33 -3.00
N GLU A 260 9.14 8.24 -3.71
CA GLU A 260 9.83 9.38 -4.28
C GLU A 260 8.95 10.14 -5.29
N ASP A 261 8.00 9.46 -5.94
CA ASP A 261 7.02 10.07 -6.85
C ASP A 261 6.11 11.09 -6.14
N ILE A 262 5.95 10.94 -4.82
CA ILE A 262 5.20 11.88 -3.97
C ILE A 262 6.13 12.75 -3.10
N GLY A 263 7.44 12.75 -3.39
CA GLY A 263 8.44 13.60 -2.73
C GLY A 263 8.94 13.08 -1.38
N VAL A 264 8.79 11.78 -1.09
CA VAL A 264 9.33 11.14 0.11
C VAL A 264 10.55 10.30 -0.26
N HIS A 265 11.67 10.51 0.43
CA HIS A 265 12.97 9.89 0.17
C HIS A 265 13.52 9.20 1.42
N LEU A 266 14.45 8.25 1.26
CA LEU A 266 15.25 7.73 2.38
C LEU A 266 16.58 8.47 2.50
N THR A 267 16.97 8.75 3.74
CA THR A 267 18.32 9.23 4.10
C THR A 267 19.31 8.06 4.12
N GLU A 268 20.62 8.37 4.23
CA GLU A 268 21.67 7.34 4.41
C GLU A 268 21.45 6.46 5.65
N GLY A 269 20.71 6.95 6.65
CA GLY A 269 20.34 6.21 7.86
C GLY A 269 18.98 5.50 7.78
N PHE A 270 18.40 5.34 6.60
CA PHE A 270 17.08 4.73 6.38
C PHE A 270 15.92 5.42 7.10
N MET A 271 16.09 6.68 7.48
CA MET A 271 14.97 7.54 7.92
C MET A 271 14.32 8.21 6.72
N MET A 272 13.02 8.45 6.79
CA MET A 272 12.26 9.12 5.74
C MET A 272 12.47 10.64 5.78
N GLU A 273 12.61 11.25 4.60
CA GLU A 273 12.60 12.68 4.38
C GLU A 273 11.45 13.04 3.41
N PRO A 274 10.52 13.95 3.77
CA PRO A 274 10.46 14.71 5.02
C PRO A 274 10.22 13.81 6.25
N GLU A 275 10.80 14.20 7.40
CA GLU A 275 10.71 13.47 8.67
C GLU A 275 9.25 13.24 9.13
N ALA A 276 8.34 14.11 8.69
CA ALA A 276 6.90 13.98 8.88
C ALA A 276 6.26 12.96 7.92
N SER A 277 6.93 11.82 7.68
CA SER A 277 6.45 10.74 6.84
C SER A 277 6.26 9.47 7.66
N VAL A 278 5.24 8.68 7.30
CA VAL A 278 4.95 7.40 7.94
C VAL A 278 4.73 6.35 6.86
N THR A 279 5.49 5.26 6.93
CA THR A 279 5.22 4.03 6.19
C THR A 279 4.41 3.06 7.05
N ALA A 280 3.65 2.18 6.41
CA ALA A 280 3.02 1.07 7.10
C ALA A 280 2.80 -0.12 6.15
N ILE A 281 3.08 -1.31 6.66
CA ILE A 281 2.61 -2.58 6.12
C ILE A 281 1.32 -2.91 6.88
N VAL A 282 0.23 -3.12 6.14
CA VAL A 282 -1.10 -3.29 6.74
C VAL A 282 -1.59 -4.72 6.54
N PHE A 283 -1.94 -5.38 7.64
CA PHE A 283 -2.49 -6.72 7.67
C PHE A 283 -3.95 -6.65 8.10
N THR A 284 -4.87 -7.18 7.29
CA THR A 284 -6.32 -7.12 7.53
C THR A 284 -6.87 -8.34 8.29
N HIS A 285 -6.04 -9.35 8.51
CA HIS A 285 -6.46 -10.62 9.11
C HIS A 285 -7.03 -10.42 10.53
N PRO A 286 -8.18 -11.04 10.88
CA PRO A 286 -8.86 -10.78 12.15
C PRO A 286 -8.10 -11.24 13.39
N GLN A 287 -7.14 -12.16 13.21
CA GLN A 287 -6.26 -12.63 14.29
C GLN A 287 -4.89 -11.92 14.31
N ALA A 288 -4.64 -10.95 13.42
CA ALA A 288 -3.38 -10.22 13.45
C ALA A 288 -3.32 -9.36 14.72
N THR A 289 -2.21 -9.45 15.45
CA THR A 289 -1.98 -8.72 16.69
C THR A 289 -0.57 -8.13 16.67
N TYR A 290 -0.39 -7.01 17.38
CA TYR A 290 0.94 -6.46 17.57
C TYR A 290 1.76 -7.41 18.45
N PHE A 291 3.00 -7.68 18.03
CA PHE A 291 3.96 -8.50 18.76
C PHE A 291 5.32 -7.81 18.79
N ASN A 292 6.19 -8.27 19.69
CA ASN A 292 7.59 -7.87 19.74
C ASN A 292 8.42 -9.07 19.26
N VAL A 293 9.25 -8.86 18.24
CA VAL A 293 10.09 -9.90 17.64
C VAL A 293 11.06 -10.49 18.66
N ASP A 294 11.69 -9.66 19.49
CA ASP A 294 12.68 -10.11 20.47
C ASP A 294 12.04 -11.03 21.51
N LEU A 295 10.84 -10.69 21.98
CA LEU A 295 10.08 -11.51 22.93
C LEU A 295 9.48 -12.78 22.29
N ALA A 296 9.18 -12.74 20.99
CA ALA A 296 8.66 -13.89 20.26
C ALA A 296 9.73 -14.95 19.98
N LEU A 297 10.98 -14.54 19.79
CA LEU A 297 12.13 -15.42 19.56
C LEU A 297 12.59 -16.11 20.87
N GLU A 298 12.51 -15.43 22.02
CA GLU A 298 12.83 -16.03 23.33
C GLU A 298 11.88 -17.20 23.70
N GLY A 299 10.67 -17.23 23.14
CA GLY A 299 9.67 -18.28 23.38
C GLY A 299 9.69 -19.45 22.39
N CYS A 300 10.57 -19.44 21.38
CA CYS A 300 10.54 -20.43 20.29
C CYS A 300 11.62 -21.52 20.51
N PRO A 301 11.26 -22.80 20.74
CA PRO A 301 12.22 -23.86 21.08
C PRO A 301 13.10 -24.37 19.92
N HIS A 302 13.22 -23.63 18.81
CA HIS A 302 14.01 -24.03 17.66
C HIS A 302 14.90 -22.88 17.17
N THR A 303 15.96 -22.60 17.91
CA THR A 303 17.14 -21.94 17.37
C THR A 303 17.99 -22.99 16.64
N HIS A 304 18.00 -22.92 15.30
CA HIS A 304 18.96 -23.67 14.49
C HIS A 304 20.29 -22.91 14.46
N ASN A 305 21.35 -23.58 14.92
CA ASN A 305 22.73 -23.33 14.48
C ASN A 305 22.90 -23.63 12.99
#